data_AF-A0A849QIG0-F1
#
_entry.id   AF-A0A849QIG0-F1
#
_cell.length_a   1.000
_cell.length_b   1.000
_cell.length_c   1.000
_cell.angle_alpha   90.00
_cell.angle_beta   90.00
_cell.angle_gamma   90.00
#
_symmetry.space_group_name_H-M   'P 1'
#
loop_
_entity.id
_entity.type
_entity.pdbx_description
1 polymer ?
#
loop_
_entity_poly.entity_id
_entity_poly.type
_entity_poly.pdbx_seq_one_letter_code
_entity_poly.pdbx_strand_id
1 'polypeptide(L)' 'MGHHLRRHRYFFKVYALDTTLSLKSGATKSQLEAAMSGHIPALGEMIGKYGR' A
#
# COMPACT_ATOMS: atom_id res chain seq x y z
N MET A 1 -25.86 -25.34 -3.45
CA MET A 1 -24.80 -24.93 -4.40
C MET A 1 -24.32 -23.55 -3.95
N GLY A 2 -23.19 -23.48 -3.25
CA GLY A 2 -22.77 -22.27 -2.52
C GLY A 2 -22.10 -21.24 -3.43
N HIS A 3 -22.70 -20.05 -3.58
CA HIS A 3 -22.01 -18.90 -4.13
C HIS A 3 -21.02 -18.36 -3.09
N HIS A 4 -19.72 -18.59 -3.30
CA HIS A 4 -18.69 -17.86 -2.57
C HIS A 4 -18.64 -16.41 -3.10
N LEU A 5 -19.33 -15.49 -2.44
CA LEU A 5 -19.12 -14.05 -2.60
C LEU A 5 -17.70 -13.72 -2.09
N ARG A 6 -16.70 -13.74 -2.97
CA ARG A 6 -15.33 -13.39 -2.63
C ARG A 6 -15.24 -11.88 -2.41
N ARG A 7 -15.39 -11.46 -1.15
CA ARG A 7 -15.18 -10.07 -0.74
C ARG A 7 -13.74 -9.64 -1.04
N HIS A 8 -13.59 -8.54 -1.75
CA HIS A 8 -12.31 -7.90 -1.97
C HIS A 8 -11.85 -7.22 -0.68
N ARG A 9 -10.54 -7.28 -0.42
CA ARG A 9 -9.87 -6.59 0.69
C ARG A 9 -9.01 -5.48 0.11
N TYR A 10 -9.23 -4.26 0.57
CA TYR A 10 -8.51 -3.06 0.17
C TYR A 10 -7.59 -2.66 1.32
N PHE A 11 -6.30 -2.70 1.07
CA PHE A 11 -5.29 -2.34 2.06
C PHE A 11 -4.84 -0.91 1.81
N PHE A 12 -5.10 -0.03 2.77
CA PHE A 12 -4.64 1.35 2.76
C PHE A 12 -3.44 1.44 3.69
N LYS A 13 -2.28 1.78 3.14
CA LYS A 13 -1.03 1.88 3.89
C LYS A 13 -0.60 3.33 3.97
N VAL A 14 -0.16 3.75 5.15
CA VAL A 14 0.40 5.08 5.40
C VAL A 14 1.80 4.88 5.97
N TYR A 15 2.78 5.48 5.30
CA TYR A 15 4.19 5.40 5.68
C TYR A 15 4.64 6.78 6.15
N ALA A 16 5.24 6.86 7.33
CA ALA A 16 6.07 8.00 7.69
C ALA A 16 7.46 7.75 7.11
N LEU A 17 8.04 8.75 6.44
CA LEU A 17 9.40 8.68 5.91
C LEU A 17 10.28 9.72 6.59
N ASP A 18 11.52 9.35 6.90
CA ASP A 18 12.54 10.27 7.43
C ASP A 18 13.32 11.00 6.31
N THR A 19 13.00 10.71 5.05
CA THR A 19 13.63 11.29 3.87
C THR A 19 12.59 11.70 2.82
N THR A 20 13.00 12.56 1.88
CA THR A 20 12.25 12.85 0.66
C THR A 20 12.67 11.91 -0.46
N LEU A 21 11.70 11.40 -1.22
CA LEU A 21 11.97 10.47 -2.33
C LEU A 21 12.16 11.24 -3.64
N SER A 22 13.25 10.96 -4.35
CA SER A 22 13.50 11.50 -5.69
C SER A 22 12.99 10.55 -6.78
N LEU A 23 11.67 10.46 -6.92
CA LEU A 23 11.00 9.62 -7.93
C LEU A 23 10.43 10.47 -9.07
N LYS A 24 10.54 9.97 -10.31
CA LYS A 24 9.90 10.60 -11.47
C LYS A 24 8.40 10.29 -11.48
N SER A 25 7.61 11.19 -12.07
CA SER A 25 6.19 10.93 -12.36
C SER A 25 6.00 9.63 -13.13
N GLY A 26 5.01 8.82 -12.73
CA GLY A 26 4.76 7.50 -13.30
C GLY A 26 5.56 6.35 -12.66
N ALA A 27 6.31 6.61 -11.58
CA ALA A 27 6.97 5.54 -10.82
C ALA A 27 5.98 4.44 -10.39
N THR A 28 6.37 3.20 -10.58
CA THR A 28 5.59 2.03 -10.19
C THR A 28 5.62 1.82 -8.68
N LYS A 29 4.67 1.04 -8.17
CA LYS A 29 4.64 0.64 -6.76
C LYS A 29 5.96 0.00 -6.29
N SER A 30 6.56 -0.88 -7.11
CA SER A 30 7.82 -1.54 -6.76
C SER A 30 8.98 -0.55 -6.62
N GLN A 31 9.07 0.44 -7.52
CA GLN A 31 10.08 1.50 -7.44
C GLN A 31 9.89 2.38 -6.19
N LEU A 32 8.64 2.69 -5.85
CA LEU A 32 8.31 3.42 -4.62
C LEU A 32 8.71 2.62 -3.38
N GLU A 33 8.34 1.34 -3.30
CA GLU A 33 8.69 0.46 -2.17
C GLU A 33 10.20 0.30 -2.00
N ALA A 34 10.94 0.16 -3.11
CA ALA A 34 12.40 0.12 -3.07
C ALA A 34 13.01 1.44 -2.57
N ALA A 35 12.50 2.59 -3.02
CA ALA A 35 13.00 3.90 -2.59
C ALA A 35 12.68 4.23 -1.12
N MET A 36 11.59 3.70 -0.57
CA MET A 36 11.25 3.84 0.86
C MET A 36 12.06 2.90 1.77
N SER A 37 12.66 1.83 1.24
CA SER A 37 13.32 0.81 2.05
C SER A 37 14.44 1.41 2.90
N GLY A 38 14.42 1.14 4.20
CA GLY A 38 15.37 1.70 5.16
C GLY A 38 15.00 3.08 5.71
N HIS A 39 13.95 3.71 5.19
CA HIS A 39 13.52 5.07 5.54
C HIS A 39 12.12 5.15 6.16
N ILE A 40 11.60 4.04 6.72
CA ILE A 40 10.24 3.97 7.27
C ILE A 40 10.30 3.87 8.80
N PRO A 41 10.37 4.98 9.55
CA PRO A 41 10.28 4.96 11.00
C PRO A 41 8.91 4.49 11.52
N ALA A 42 7.82 4.65 10.75
CA ALA A 42 6.50 4.20 11.15
C ALA A 42 5.61 3.79 9.96
N LEU A 43 4.73 2.82 10.21
CA LEU A 43 3.74 2.29 9.26
C LEU A 43 2.37 2.17 9.95
N GLY A 44 1.33 2.66 9.28
CA GLY A 44 -0.07 2.39 9.61
C GLY A 44 -0.75 1.62 8.47
N GLU A 45 -1.67 0.73 8.81
CA GLU A 45 -2.50 0.02 7.82
C GLU A 45 -3.98 0.00 8.24
N MET A 46 -4.86 0.17 7.26
CA MET A 46 -6.29 -0.01 7.40
C MET A 46 -6.80 -0.97 6.31
N ILE A 47 -7.71 -1.88 6.67
CA ILE A 47 -8.27 -2.87 5.75
C ILE A 47 -9.77 -2.62 5.54
N GLY A 48 -10.13 -2.19 4.34
CA GLY A 48 -11.52 -2.13 3.87
C GLY A 48 -11.95 -3.46 3.25
N LYS A 49 -13.22 -3.85 3.40
CA LYS A 49 -13.80 -5.02 2.74
C LYS A 49 -15.00 -4.60 1.92
N TYR A 50 -15.10 -5.08 0.69
CA TYR A 50 -16.26 -4.85 -0.18
C TYR A 50 -16.66 -6.15 -0.88
N GLY A 51 -17.95 -6.45 -0.90
CA GLY A 51 -18.56 -7.53 -1.68
C GLY A 51 -19.64 -6.93 -2.56
N ARG A 52 -19.69 -7.36 -3.82
CA ARG A 52 -20.71 -6.95 -4.78
C ARG A 52 -21.85 -7.95 -4.81
#